data_AF-A0A533XWI2-F1
#
_entry.id   AF-A0A533XWI2-F1
#
_cell.length_a   1.000
_cell.length_b   1.000
_cell.length_c   1.000
_cell.angle_alpha   90.00
_cell.angle_beta   90.00
_cell.angle_gamma   90.00
#
_symmetry.space_group_name_H-M   'P 1'
#
loop_
_entity.id
_entity.type
_entity.pdbx_description
1 polymer ?
#
loop_
_entity_poly.entity_id
_entity_poly.type
_entity_poly.pdbx_seq_one_letter_code
_entity_poly.pdbx_strand_id
1 'polypeptide(L)'
;MRLTGHVIGLLKEYMRDLVEQARQETEAQRSFGFAAAPYRPDHAISDFLAILDDRIESEGLQVGLPEGILHELWKLCEEARPHVEEAVWLQANLSDATPSKALTRERTYRSLIEYIEKQTG
;
A
#
# COMPACT_ATOMS: atom_id res chain seq x y z
N MET A 1 -12.66 -9.94 -10.96
CA MET A 1 -13.51 -8.72 -10.98
C MET A 1 -12.74 -7.62 -11.70
N ARG A 2 -13.36 -6.82 -12.57
CA ARG A 2 -12.67 -5.67 -13.20
C ARG A 2 -12.83 -4.46 -12.29
N LEU A 3 -11.74 -4.01 -11.65
CA LEU A 3 -11.78 -2.76 -10.88
C LEU A 3 -12.03 -1.58 -11.83
N THR A 4 -12.89 -0.65 -11.42
CA THR A 4 -13.11 0.55 -12.22
C THR A 4 -11.95 1.51 -12.05
N GLY A 5 -11.74 2.41 -13.02
CA GLY A 5 -10.73 3.47 -12.90
C GLY A 5 -10.94 4.35 -11.66
N HIS A 6 -12.20 4.53 -11.24
CA HIS A 6 -12.56 5.23 -10.00
C HIS A 6 -12.02 4.51 -8.76
N VAL A 7 -12.26 3.20 -8.64
CA VAL A 7 -11.76 2.41 -7.51
C VAL A 7 -10.23 2.43 -7.48
N ILE A 8 -9.56 2.22 -8.62
CA ILE A 8 -8.09 2.30 -8.72
C ILE A 8 -7.58 3.69 -8.29
N GLY A 9 -8.31 4.76 -8.65
CA GLY A 9 -8.02 6.12 -8.20
C GLY A 9 -8.05 6.27 -6.68
N LEU A 10 -9.11 5.78 -6.03
CA LEU A 10 -9.24 5.79 -4.56
C LEU A 10 -8.12 4.98 -3.90
N LEU A 11 -7.80 3.79 -4.41
CA LEU A 11 -6.71 2.99 -3.84
C LEU A 11 -5.36 3.73 -3.91
N LYS A 12 -5.08 4.39 -5.04
CA LYS A 12 -3.86 5.20 -5.20
C LYS A 12 -3.81 6.37 -4.22
N GLU A 13 -4.95 7.00 -3.93
CA GLU A 13 -5.05 8.08 -2.96
C GLU A 13 -4.76 7.57 -1.54
N TYR A 14 -5.44 6.51 -1.10
CA TYR A 14 -5.21 5.92 0.23
C TYR A 14 -3.76 5.42 0.41
N MET A 15 -3.20 4.79 -0.61
CA MET A 15 -1.79 4.36 -0.60
C MET A 15 -0.83 5.55 -0.51
N ARG A 16 -1.13 6.65 -1.20
CA ARG A 16 -0.31 7.88 -1.12
C ARG A 16 -0.37 8.49 0.27
N ASP A 17 -1.55 8.60 0.85
CA ASP A 17 -1.73 9.12 2.21
C ASP A 17 -0.92 8.33 3.23
N LEU A 18 -0.95 6.99 3.13
CA LEU A 18 -0.12 6.12 3.96
C LEU A 18 1.39 6.36 3.74
N VAL A 19 1.84 6.64 2.52
CA VAL A 19 3.25 6.98 2.28
C VAL A 19 3.62 8.31 2.91
N GLU A 20 2.79 9.35 2.75
CA GLU A 20 3.04 10.67 3.35
C GLU A 20 3.03 10.61 4.88
N GLN A 21 2.08 9.87 5.47
CA GLN A 21 2.06 9.63 6.91
C GLN A 21 3.38 8.97 7.38
N ALA A 22 3.87 7.96 6.66
CA ALA A 22 5.12 7.30 7.01
C ALA A 22 6.35 8.23 6.88
N ARG A 23 6.33 9.20 5.94
CA ARG A 23 7.38 10.22 5.82
C ARG A 23 7.38 11.15 7.04
N GLN A 24 6.21 11.64 7.43
CA GLN A 24 6.04 12.50 8.60
C GLN A 24 6.44 11.79 9.90
N GLU A 25 6.04 10.53 10.08
CA GLU A 25 6.44 9.69 11.22
C GLU A 25 7.97 9.52 11.28
N THR A 26 8.60 9.27 10.13
CA THR A 26 10.06 9.09 10.05
C THR A 26 10.80 10.38 10.41
N GLU A 27 10.31 11.52 9.92
CA GLU A 27 10.87 12.83 10.25
C GLU A 27 10.77 13.12 11.75
N ALA A 28 9.59 12.90 12.34
CA ALA A 28 9.38 13.05 13.77
C ALA A 28 10.29 12.13 14.60
N GLN A 29 10.39 10.84 14.26
CA GLN A 29 11.25 9.88 14.97
C GLN A 29 12.73 10.32 14.95
N ARG A 30 13.22 10.81 13.81
CA ARG A 30 14.58 11.33 13.68
C ARG A 30 14.82 12.55 14.55
N SER A 31 13.85 13.49 14.61
CA SER A 31 13.94 14.67 15.48
C SER A 31 14.04 14.31 16.97
N PHE A 32 13.46 13.18 17.38
CA PHE A 32 13.54 12.68 18.76
C PHE A 32 14.71 11.69 19.00
N GLY A 33 15.53 11.41 17.97
CA GLY A 33 16.69 10.52 18.10
C GLY A 33 16.36 9.03 18.18
N PHE A 34 15.15 8.62 17.77
CA PHE A 34 14.76 7.21 17.75
C PHE A 34 15.28 6.48 16.50
N ALA A 35 15.61 5.20 16.66
CA ALA A 35 15.90 4.32 15.56
C ALA A 35 14.60 3.90 14.84
N ALA A 36 14.64 3.88 13.50
CA ALA A 36 13.51 3.41 12.71
C ALA A 36 13.27 1.91 12.93
N ALA A 37 12.03 1.52 13.20
CA ALA A 37 11.66 0.11 13.30
C ALA A 37 11.82 -0.60 11.94
N PRO A 38 12.19 -1.89 11.91
CA PRO A 38 12.17 -2.68 10.70
C PRO A 38 10.77 -2.68 10.08
N TYR A 39 10.70 -2.46 8.77
CA TYR A 39 9.42 -2.36 8.08
C TYR A 39 9.49 -3.09 6.74
N ARG A 40 8.50 -3.94 6.48
CA ARG A 40 8.50 -4.93 5.41
C ARG A 40 7.27 -4.77 4.49
N PRO A 41 7.30 -5.33 3.26
CA PRO A 41 6.17 -5.26 2.34
C PRO A 41 4.87 -5.84 2.92
N ASP A 42 4.96 -6.93 3.69
CA ASP A 42 3.81 -7.57 4.34
C ASP A 42 3.10 -6.66 5.36
N HIS A 43 3.87 -5.84 6.09
CA HIS A 43 3.30 -4.80 6.96
C HIS A 43 2.57 -3.73 6.15
N ALA A 44 3.13 -3.29 5.01
CA ALA A 44 2.47 -2.30 4.15
C ALA A 44 1.16 -2.80 3.55
N ILE A 45 1.10 -4.05 3.10
CA ILE A 45 -0.15 -4.66 2.62
C ILE A 45 -1.18 -4.71 3.76
N SER A 46 -0.76 -5.10 4.97
CA SER A 46 -1.65 -5.16 6.14
C SER A 46 -2.20 -3.78 6.52
N ASP A 47 -1.34 -2.76 6.57
CA ASP A 47 -1.74 -1.37 6.86
C ASP A 47 -2.71 -0.82 5.81
N PHE A 48 -2.52 -1.18 4.54
CA PHE A 48 -3.43 -0.80 3.46
C PHE A 48 -4.81 -1.47 3.60
N LEU A 49 -4.86 -2.76 3.92
CA LEU A 49 -6.13 -3.46 4.14
C LEU A 49 -6.86 -2.94 5.37
N ALA A 50 -6.13 -2.59 6.43
CA ALA A 50 -6.72 -1.99 7.64
C ALA A 50 -7.34 -0.63 7.35
N ILE A 51 -6.64 0.28 6.66
CA ILE A 51 -7.24 1.59 6.33
C ILE A 51 -8.42 1.45 5.37
N LEU A 52 -8.38 0.46 4.48
CA LEU A 52 -9.47 0.21 3.54
C LEU A 52 -10.72 -0.28 4.26
N ASP A 53 -10.58 -1.16 5.25
CA ASP A 53 -11.67 -1.61 6.12
C ASP A 53 -12.30 -0.42 6.86
N ASP A 54 -11.48 0.39 7.54
CA ASP A 54 -11.92 1.61 8.24
C ASP A 54 -12.68 2.57 7.31
N ARG A 55 -12.16 2.80 6.09
CA ARG A 55 -12.77 3.70 5.10
C ARG A 55 -14.06 3.13 4.50
N ILE A 56 -14.16 1.82 4.35
CA ILE A 56 -15.39 1.19 3.89
C ILE A 56 -16.48 1.33 4.96
N GLU A 57 -16.14 1.13 6.23
CA GLU A 57 -17.06 1.34 7.34
C GLU A 57 -17.49 2.82 7.47
N SER A 58 -16.57 3.77 7.30
CA SER A 58 -16.87 5.20 7.47
C SER A 58 -17.53 5.84 6.25
N GLU A 59 -17.10 5.49 5.05
CA GLU A 59 -17.34 6.24 3.81
C GLU A 59 -17.76 5.36 2.63
N GLY A 60 -17.79 4.02 2.76
CA GLY A 60 -17.89 3.10 1.63
C GLY A 60 -19.06 3.34 0.67
N LEU A 61 -20.25 3.61 1.22
CA LEU A 61 -21.44 3.99 0.44
C LEU A 61 -21.30 5.37 -0.24
N GLN A 62 -20.61 6.30 0.39
CA GLN A 62 -20.44 7.68 -0.09
C GLN A 62 -19.41 7.78 -1.22
N VAL A 63 -18.35 6.96 -1.16
CA VAL A 63 -17.28 6.96 -2.16
C VAL A 63 -17.52 5.98 -3.32
N GLY A 64 -18.68 5.30 -3.34
CA GLY A 64 -19.10 4.43 -4.44
C GLY A 64 -18.33 3.10 -4.50
N LEU A 65 -17.89 2.59 -3.35
CA LEU A 65 -17.21 1.29 -3.28
C LEU A 65 -18.23 0.15 -3.44
N PRO A 66 -17.96 -0.85 -4.31
CA PRO A 66 -18.84 -2.01 -4.46
C PRO A 66 -18.97 -2.81 -3.18
N GLU A 67 -20.13 -3.43 -2.97
CA GLU A 67 -20.31 -4.42 -1.92
C GLU A 67 -19.32 -5.58 -2.12
N GLY A 68 -18.68 -6.03 -1.03
CA GLY A 68 -17.70 -7.11 -1.06
C GLY A 68 -16.32 -6.73 -1.61
N ILE A 69 -16.07 -5.45 -1.95
CA ILE A 69 -14.76 -5.00 -2.49
C ILE A 69 -13.60 -5.34 -1.55
N LEU A 70 -13.80 -5.26 -0.23
CA LEU A 70 -12.76 -5.56 0.76
C LEU A 70 -12.27 -7.00 0.63
N HIS A 71 -13.19 -7.95 0.53
CA HIS A 71 -12.86 -9.37 0.39
C HIS A 71 -12.10 -9.65 -0.91
N GLU A 72 -12.51 -9.01 -2.00
CA GLU A 72 -11.84 -9.16 -3.29
C GLU A 72 -10.45 -8.52 -3.29
N LEU A 73 -10.28 -7.36 -2.66
CA LEU A 73 -8.98 -6.71 -2.50
C LEU A 73 -8.06 -7.50 -1.56
N TRP A 74 -8.61 -8.13 -0.52
CA TRP A 74 -7.87 -9.03 0.35
C TRP A 74 -7.30 -10.23 -0.43
N LYS A 75 -8.14 -10.93 -1.20
CA LYS A 75 -7.67 -12.04 -2.08
C LYS A 75 -6.61 -11.57 -3.07
N LEU A 76 -6.86 -10.43 -3.72
CA LEU A 76 -5.91 -9.89 -4.70
C LEU A 76 -4.57 -9.57 -4.04
N CYS A 77 -4.56 -8.99 -2.83
CA CYS A 77 -3.33 -8.72 -2.11
C CYS A 77 -2.58 -10.00 -1.74
N GLU A 78 -3.29 -11.07 -1.36
CA GLU A 78 -2.68 -12.39 -1.12
C GLU A 78 -2.07 -12.98 -2.39
N GLU A 79 -2.76 -12.88 -3.53
CA GLU A 79 -2.25 -13.34 -4.83
C GLU A 79 -1.05 -12.50 -5.31
N ALA A 80 -1.06 -11.20 -5.06
CA ALA A 80 0.01 -10.28 -5.45
C ALA A 80 1.24 -10.38 -4.53
N ARG A 81 1.08 -10.86 -3.29
CA ARG A 81 2.11 -10.88 -2.25
C ARG A 81 3.49 -11.39 -2.71
N PRO A 82 3.63 -12.59 -3.33
CA PRO A 82 4.94 -13.06 -3.78
C PRO A 82 5.57 -12.16 -4.85
N HIS A 83 4.76 -11.61 -5.76
CA HIS A 83 5.24 -10.70 -6.81
C HIS A 83 5.70 -9.35 -6.24
N VAL A 84 4.96 -8.82 -5.27
CA VAL A 84 5.29 -7.56 -4.60
C VAL A 84 6.56 -7.71 -3.77
N GLU A 85 6.69 -8.81 -3.01
CA GLU A 85 7.89 -9.08 -2.22
C GLU A 85 9.15 -9.19 -3.09
N GLU A 86 9.07 -9.95 -4.19
CA GLU A 86 10.17 -10.07 -5.15
C GLU A 86 10.53 -8.70 -5.76
N ALA A 87 9.53 -7.94 -6.22
CA ALA A 87 9.75 -6.63 -6.82
C ALA A 87 10.39 -5.63 -5.84
N VAL A 88 9.91 -5.58 -4.59
CA VAL A 88 10.48 -4.69 -3.57
C VAL A 88 11.90 -5.12 -3.20
N TRP A 89 12.16 -6.42 -3.10
CA TRP A 89 13.50 -6.94 -2.86
C TRP A 89 14.46 -6.55 -3.99
N LEU A 90 14.07 -6.75 -5.25
CA LEU A 90 14.89 -6.34 -6.40
C LEU A 90 15.18 -4.83 -6.38
N GLN A 91 14.16 -4.00 -6.14
CA GLN A 91 14.32 -2.55 -6.05
C GLN A 91 15.22 -2.12 -4.88
N ALA A 92 15.21 -2.86 -3.77
CA ALA A 92 16.10 -2.61 -2.64
C ALA A 92 17.57 -2.94 -2.96
N ASN A 93 17.82 -4.01 -3.71
CA ASN A 93 19.19 -4.39 -4.08
C ASN A 93 19.77 -3.55 -5.24
N LEU A 94 18.92 -2.92 -6.05
CA LEU A 94 19.34 -2.06 -7.16
C LEU A 94 19.49 -0.58 -6.78
N SER A 95 19.23 -0.22 -5.52
CA SER A 95 19.15 1.16 -5.09
C SER A 95 20.03 1.41 -3.86
N ASP A 96 20.83 2.48 -3.92
CA ASP A 96 21.63 2.94 -2.77
C ASP A 96 20.79 3.70 -1.72
N ALA A 97 19.47 3.77 -1.90
CA ALA A 97 18.59 4.49 -0.99
C ALA A 97 18.51 3.78 0.38
N THR A 98 18.68 4.55 1.45
CA THR A 98 18.51 4.03 2.81
C THR A 98 17.08 3.50 3.01
N PRO A 99 16.93 2.23 3.47
CA PRO A 99 15.61 1.68 3.79
C PRO A 99 14.86 2.54 4.79
N SER A 100 13.58 2.79 4.53
CA SER A 100 12.68 3.49 5.45
C SER A 100 11.25 2.99 5.28
N LYS A 101 10.40 3.18 6.28
CA LYS A 101 8.98 2.82 6.23
C LYS A 101 8.29 3.44 5.00
N ALA A 102 8.53 4.72 4.76
CA ALA A 102 7.99 5.44 3.61
C ALA A 102 8.43 4.83 2.28
N LEU A 103 9.74 4.56 2.12
CA LEU A 103 10.27 3.98 0.88
C LEU A 103 9.72 2.57 0.65
N THR A 104 9.66 1.74 1.70
CA THR A 104 9.09 0.38 1.60
C THR A 104 7.60 0.44 1.23
N ARG A 105 6.80 1.32 1.86
CA ARG A 105 5.38 1.53 1.47
C ARG A 105 5.27 1.96 0.01
N GLU A 106 6.04 2.96 -0.41
CA GLU A 106 6.00 3.49 -1.77
C GLU A 106 6.28 2.40 -2.82
N ARG A 107 7.34 1.60 -2.61
CA ARG A 107 7.68 0.49 -3.50
C ARG A 107 6.62 -0.61 -3.51
N THR A 108 6.12 -0.98 -2.33
CA THR A 108 5.08 -2.00 -2.17
C THR A 108 3.81 -1.59 -2.93
N TYR A 109 3.33 -0.37 -2.70
CA TYR A 109 2.10 0.14 -3.30
C TYR A 109 2.24 0.36 -4.80
N ARG A 110 3.39 0.84 -5.28
CA ARG A 110 3.67 0.92 -6.72
C ARG A 110 3.56 -0.46 -7.37
N SER A 111 4.24 -1.47 -6.83
CA SER A 111 4.20 -2.83 -7.36
C SER A 111 2.82 -3.47 -7.27
N LEU A 112 2.07 -3.20 -6.20
CA LEU A 112 0.69 -3.68 -6.05
C LEU A 112 -0.26 -3.04 -7.07
N ILE A 113 -0.16 -1.73 -7.31
CA ILE A 113 -0.93 -1.04 -8.34
C ILE A 113 -0.60 -1.56 -9.74
N GLU A 114 0.68 -1.74 -10.05
CA GLU A 114 1.09 -2.33 -11.34
C GLU A 114 0.53 -3.74 -11.54
N TYR A 115 0.49 -4.55 -10.47
CA TYR A 115 -0.14 -5.86 -10.50
C TYR A 115 -1.64 -5.75 -10.77
N ILE A 116 -2.34 -4.89 -10.01
CA ILE A 116 -3.78 -4.64 -10.18
C ILE A 116 -4.11 -4.21 -11.60
N GLU A 117 -3.39 -3.22 -12.14
CA GLU A 117 -3.63 -2.68 -13.48
C GLU A 117 -3.45 -3.74 -14.56
N LYS A 118 -2.46 -4.64 -14.42
CA LYS A 118 -2.26 -5.78 -15.33
C LYS A 118 -3.40 -6.79 -15.32
N GLN A 119 -4.04 -7.01 -14.16
CA GLN A 119 -5.20 -7.91 -14.05
C GLN A 119 -6.50 -7.27 -14.59
N THR A 120 -6.51 -5.95 -14.76
CA THR A 120 -7.70 -5.16 -15.11
C THR A 120 -7.71 -4.71 -16.58
N GLY A 121 -6.56 -4.78 -17.26
CA GLY A 121 -6.37 -4.52 -18.69
C GLY A 121 -6.93 -5.63 -19.56
#